data_AF-A0A5E6N9J2-F1
#
_entry.id   AF-A0A5E6N9J2-F1
#
_cell.length_a   1.000
_cell.length_b   1.000
_cell.length_c   1.000
_cell.angle_alpha   90.00
_cell.angle_beta   90.00
_cell.angle_gamma   90.00
#
_symmetry.space_group_name_H-M   'P 1'
#
loop_
_entity.id
_entity.type
_entity.pdbx_description
1 polymer ?
#
loop_
_entity_poly.entity_id
_entity_poly.type
_entity_poly.pdbx_seq_one_letter_code
_entity_poly.pdbx_strand_id
1 'polypeptide(L)' 'MRPSGTAWKEILIAKGTSVFTGKIGEQVASEKCTIVDNGTLANRRGSLTVDDEGTQTQKYHLD' A
#
# COMPACT_ATOMS: atom_id res chain seq x y z
N MET A 1 -1.90 11.33 9.68
CA MET A 1 -1.39 10.06 9.15
C MET A 1 -1.88 8.97 10.09
N ARG A 2 -2.92 8.22 9.71
CA ARG A 2 -3.40 7.06 10.49
C ARG A 2 -3.19 5.85 9.60
N PRO A 3 -2.24 4.95 9.91
CA PRO A 3 -2.01 3.79 9.06
C PRO A 3 -3.01 2.70 9.45
N SER A 4 -3.65 2.14 8.43
CA SER A 4 -4.52 0.98 8.50
C SER A 4 -3.96 -0.08 7.58
N GLY A 5 -3.61 -1.26 8.11
CA GLY A 5 -3.42 -2.49 7.33
C GLY A 5 -2.06 -2.69 6.65
N THR A 6 -1.08 -1.80 6.83
CA THR A 6 0.22 -1.84 6.13
C THR A 6 1.45 -1.97 7.03
N ALA A 7 1.28 -2.29 8.32
CA ALA A 7 2.33 -2.23 9.35
C ALA A 7 3.66 -2.90 8.94
N TRP A 8 3.61 -4.03 8.22
CA TRP A 8 4.82 -4.74 7.77
C TRP A 8 5.54 -4.09 6.59
N LYS A 9 4.85 -3.37 5.70
CA LYS A 9 5.51 -2.60 4.61
C LYS A 9 6.12 -1.32 5.16
N GLU A 10 5.42 -0.69 6.10
CA GLU A 10 5.85 0.55 6.75
C GLU A 10 7.13 0.38 7.54
N ILE A 11 7.39 -0.79 8.14
CA ILE A 11 8.59 -0.99 8.94
C ILE A 11 9.88 -0.89 8.13
N LEU A 12 9.87 -1.26 6.85
CA LEU A 12 11.06 -1.16 5.98
C LEU A 12 11.32 0.30 5.57
N ILE A 13 10.26 1.07 5.33
CA ILE A 13 10.35 2.51 5.06
C ILE A 13 10.79 3.25 6.34
N ALA A 14 10.20 2.91 7.49
CA ALA A 14 10.51 3.51 8.79
C ALA A 14 11.95 3.19 9.26
N LYS A 15 12.45 1.98 8.97
CA LYS A 15 13.84 1.58 9.22
C LYS A 15 14.81 2.05 8.14
N GLY A 16 14.31 2.63 7.04
CA GLY A 16 15.13 3.12 5.93
C GLY A 16 15.84 2.04 5.11
N THR A 17 15.41 0.79 5.20
CA THR A 17 16.03 -0.35 4.48
C THR A 17 15.33 -0.66 3.15
N SER A 18 14.23 0.01 2.84
CA SER A 18 13.55 -0.08 1.56
C SER A 18 14.20 0.81 0.50
N VAL A 19 14.28 0.33 -0.74
CA VAL A 19 14.69 1.13 -1.92
C VAL A 19 13.74 2.30 -2.20
N PHE A 20 12.51 2.25 -1.65
CA PHE A 20 11.50 3.29 -1.79
C PHE A 20 11.53 4.34 -0.66
N THR A 21 12.47 4.23 0.29
CA THR A 21 12.60 5.20 1.38
C THR A 21 12.92 6.59 0.82
N GLY A 22 12.12 7.60 1.20
CA GLY A 22 12.32 8.99 0.75
C GLY A 22 11.94 9.24 -0.72
N LYS A 23 11.29 8.28 -1.39
CA LYS A 23 10.89 8.37 -2.80
C LYS A 23 9.44 8.82 -3.03
N ILE A 24 8.75 9.27 -1.98
CA ILE A 24 7.39 9.79 -2.10
C ILE A 24 7.42 11.07 -2.97
N GLY A 25 6.65 11.06 -4.07
CA GLY A 25 6.61 12.17 -5.03
C GLY A 25 7.75 12.17 -6.07
N GLU A 26 8.68 11.21 -6.01
CA GLU A 26 9.63 10.97 -7.10
C GLU A 26 9.07 9.96 -8.11
N GLN A 27 9.43 10.13 -9.38
CA GLN A 27 9.06 9.17 -10.41
C GLN A 27 9.84 7.87 -10.25
N VAL A 28 9.19 6.84 -9.69
CA VAL A 28 9.78 5.51 -9.46
C VAL A 28 9.39 4.46 -10.52
N ALA A 29 8.47 4.80 -11.43
CA ALA A 29 8.02 3.97 -12.54
C ALA A 29 7.79 4.82 -13.80
N SER A 30 7.67 4.16 -14.96
CA SER A 30 7.29 4.83 -16.21
C SER A 30 5.94 5.55 -16.07
N GLU A 31 5.77 6.70 -16.74
CA GLU A 31 4.51 7.47 -16.75
C GLU A 31 3.27 6.67 -17.21
N LYS A 32 3.49 5.55 -17.91
CA LYS A 32 2.42 4.67 -18.37
C LYS A 32 1.97 3.65 -17.31
N CYS A 33 2.63 3.61 -16.16
CA CYS A 33 2.37 2.64 -15.12
C CYS A 33 1.69 3.30 -13.92
N THR A 34 0.59 2.70 -13.46
CA THR A 34 -0.08 3.09 -12.21
C THR A 34 -0.17 1.87 -11.31
N ILE A 35 0.30 2.02 -10.08
CA ILE A 35 0.29 0.94 -9.08
C ILE A 35 -0.83 1.23 -8.08
N VAL A 36 -1.67 0.23 -7.83
CA VAL A 36 -2.83 0.33 -6.94
C VAL A 36 -2.84 -0.88 -6.01
N ASP A 37 -3.07 -0.66 -4.72
CA ASP A 37 -3.44 -1.68 -3.74
C ASP A 37 -4.96 -1.61 -3.53
N ASN A 38 -5.70 -2.67 -3.87
CA ASN A 38 -7.17 -2.65 -3.82
C ASN A 38 -7.73 -3.91 -3.16
N GLY A 39 -8.00 -3.81 -1.86
CA GLY A 39 -8.62 -4.88 -1.07
C GLY A 39 -10.13 -5.04 -1.27
N THR A 40 -10.79 -4.18 -2.07
CA THR A 40 -12.26 -4.12 -2.17
C THR A 40 -12.86 -4.92 -3.33
N LEU A 41 -12.04 -5.61 -4.12
CA LEU A 41 -12.52 -6.34 -5.30
C LEU A 41 -13.26 -7.63 -4.93
N ALA A 42 -14.51 -7.76 -5.38
CA ALA A 42 -15.31 -8.96 -5.11
C ALA A 42 -14.67 -10.23 -5.71
N ASN A 43 -14.74 -11.34 -4.95
CA ASN A 43 -14.30 -12.67 -5.38
C ASN A 43 -12.83 -12.76 -5.83
N ARG A 44 -11.96 -11.89 -5.32
CA ARG A 44 -10.51 -11.94 -5.57
C ARG A 44 -9.77 -12.43 -4.33
N ARG A 45 -8.81 -13.33 -4.53
CA ARG A 45 -7.86 -13.73 -3.47
C ARG A 45 -7.04 -12.50 -3.08
N GLY A 46 -7.05 -12.16 -1.79
CA GLY A 46 -6.42 -10.94 -1.27
C GLY A 46 -7.40 -9.78 -1.02
N SER A 47 -8.67 -9.93 -1.40
CA SER A 47 -9.73 -9.00 -1.02
C SER A 47 -10.43 -9.47 0.25
N LEU A 48 -10.55 -8.58 1.23
CA LEU A 48 -11.15 -8.83 2.54
C LEU A 48 -12.11 -7.69 2.85
N THR A 49 -13.17 -7.94 3.62
CA THR A 49 -14.06 -6.84 4.07
C THR A 49 -13.37 -5.99 5.14
N VAL A 50 -12.57 -6.65 5.99
CA VAL A 50 -11.80 -6.06 7.09
C VAL A 50 -10.45 -6.78 7.14
N ASP A 51 -9.36 -6.04 7.32
CA ASP A 51 -8.02 -6.61 7.50
C ASP A 51 -7.82 -7.23 8.91
N ASP A 52 -6.67 -7.85 9.15
CA ASP A 52 -6.32 -8.49 10.42
C ASP A 52 -6.10 -7.49 11.57
N GLU A 53 -6.00 -6.21 11.27
CA GLU A 53 -5.93 -5.10 12.23
C GLU A 53 -7.32 -4.51 12.54
N GLY A 54 -8.39 -5.06 11.95
CA GLY A 54 -9.76 -4.63 12.20
C GLY A 54 -10.19 -3.41 11.37
N THR A 55 -9.44 -3.03 10.34
CA THR A 55 -9.77 -1.88 9.48
C THR A 55 -10.46 -2.31 8.20
N GLN A 56 -11.47 -1.55 7.78
CA GLN A 56 -12.13 -1.77 6.50
C GLN A 56 -11.15 -1.55 5.34
N THR A 57 -11.12 -2.50 4.41
CA THR A 57 -10.19 -2.44 3.27
C THR A 57 -10.51 -1.27 2.34
N GLN A 58 -9.45 -0.72 1.74
CA GLN A 58 -9.56 0.46 0.86
C GLN A 58 -8.82 0.24 -0.45
N LYS A 59 -9.01 1.21 -1.36
CA LYS A 59 -8.26 1.34 -2.60
C LYS A 59 -7.22 2.45 -2.42
N TYR A 60 -5.95 2.09 -2.48
CA TYR A 60 -4.82 3.02 -2.39
C TYR A 60 -4.11 3.12 -3.73
N HIS A 61 -3.80 4.36 -4.14
CA HIS A 61 -2.86 4.63 -5.20
C HIS A 61 -1.46 4.76 -4.59
N LEU A 62 -0.46 4.15 -5.21
CA LEU A 62 0.90 4.00 -4.67
C LEU A 62 1.95 4.76 -5.50
N ASP A 63 1.58 5.94 -5.98
CA ASP A 63 2.37 6.89 -6.76
C ASP A 63 3.20 7.87 -5.90
#